data_AF-W0A8E3-F1
#
_entry.id   AF-W0A8E3-F1
#
_cell.length_a   1.000
_cell.length_b   1.000
_cell.length_c   1.000
_cell.angle_alpha   90.00
_cell.angle_beta   90.00
_cell.angle_gamma   90.00
#
_symmetry.space_group_name_H-M   'P 1'
#
loop_
_entity.id
_entity.type
_entity.pdbx_description
1 polymer ?
#
loop_
_entity_poly.entity_id
_entity_poly.type
_entity_poly.pdbx_seq_one_letter_code
_entity_poly.pdbx_strand_id
1 'polypeptide(L)'
;MIAPAPRRGAWLRYLDRLEGVVLGLGCLVSGHKPDRPRAQYDGHTFWSWCTRCQTRLIRTSQGWRRPTADELADHRLRAALRSHHEAQARLSERGT
;
A
#
# COMPACT_ATOMS: atom_id res chain seq x y z
N MET A 1 14.84 -36.46 23.68
CA MET A 1 13.77 -35.67 23.01
C MET A 1 14.44 -34.56 22.23
N ILE A 2 14.47 -34.67 20.90
CA ILE A 2 15.19 -33.76 20.00
C ILE A 2 14.15 -32.85 19.35
N ALA A 3 14.30 -31.53 19.52
CA ALA A 3 13.42 -30.54 18.90
C ALA A 3 13.58 -30.55 17.37
N PRO A 4 12.50 -30.47 16.57
CA PRO A 4 12.62 -30.40 15.12
C PRO A 4 13.19 -29.05 14.68
N ALA A 5 14.16 -29.09 13.78
CA ALA A 5 14.78 -27.92 13.16
C ALA A 5 13.74 -27.05 12.41
N PRO A 6 13.87 -25.71 12.43
CA PRO A 6 12.96 -24.82 11.72
C PRO A 6 13.12 -24.97 10.19
N ARG A 7 11.98 -24.99 9.49
CA ARG A 7 11.91 -25.11 8.03
C ARG A 7 12.60 -23.93 7.35
N ARG A 8 13.48 -24.24 6.38
CA ARG A 8 14.17 -23.30 5.50
C ARG A 8 13.14 -22.39 4.80
N GLY A 9 13.04 -21.13 5.20
CA GLY A 9 12.09 -20.18 4.59
C GLY A 9 11.95 -18.83 5.29
N ALA A 10 12.46 -18.67 6.52
CA ALA A 10 12.32 -17.42 7.28
C ALA A 10 13.30 -16.31 6.88
N TRP A 11 14.41 -16.63 6.20
CA TRP A 11 15.48 -15.67 5.89
C TRP A 11 15.18 -14.74 4.70
N LEU A 12 14.38 -15.19 3.73
CA LEU A 12 14.03 -14.39 2.54
C LEU A 12 13.15 -13.17 2.84
N ARG A 13 12.39 -13.18 3.94
CA ARG A 13 11.55 -12.03 4.34
C ARG A 13 12.33 -10.89 4.99
N TYR A 14 13.57 -11.15 5.42
CA TYR A 14 14.38 -10.15 6.13
C TYR A 14 15.17 -9.25 5.17
N LEU A 15 15.61 -9.78 4.02
CA LEU A 15 16.35 -9.03 3.00
C LEU A 15 15.45 -8.08 2.20
N ASP A 16 14.21 -8.49 1.89
CA ASP A 16 13.18 -7.66 1.23
C ASP A 16 12.86 -6.39 2.06
N ARG A 17 12.95 -6.50 3.40
CA ARG A 17 12.74 -5.39 4.32
C ARG A 17 13.90 -4.39 4.36
N LEU A 18 15.12 -4.78 3.99
CA LEU A 18 16.30 -3.90 4.01
C LEU A 18 16.47 -3.12 2.68
N GLU A 19 16.09 -3.70 1.54
CA GLU A 19 16.13 -2.98 0.25
C GLU A 19 15.13 -1.80 0.21
N GLY A 20 14.00 -1.91 0.92
CA GLY A 20 13.07 -0.80 1.10
C GLY A 20 13.61 0.36 1.96
N VAL A 21 14.62 0.13 2.80
CA VAL A 21 15.21 1.15 3.68
C VAL A 21 16.17 2.07 2.91
N VAL A 22 16.99 1.50 2.02
CA VAL A 22 17.98 2.26 1.23
C VAL A 22 17.29 3.18 0.21
N LEU A 23 16.19 2.72 -0.40
CA LEU A 23 15.37 3.53 -1.32
C LEU A 23 14.51 4.61 -0.60
N GLY A 24 14.26 4.46 0.70
CA GLY A 24 13.50 5.41 1.51
C GLY A 24 14.27 6.69 1.83
N LEU A 25 15.59 6.61 2.00
CA LEU A 25 16.44 7.73 2.44
C LEU A 25 16.49 8.87 1.42
N GLY A 26 16.56 8.57 0.12
CA GLY A 26 16.54 9.60 -0.92
C GLY A 26 15.24 10.40 -0.96
N CYS A 27 14.12 9.79 -0.57
CA CYS A 27 12.83 10.49 -0.48
C CYS A 27 12.68 11.31 0.80
N LEU A 28 13.41 10.97 1.87
CA LEU A 28 13.46 11.78 3.09
C LEU A 28 14.16 13.12 2.84
N VAL A 29 15.21 13.13 2.01
CA VAL A 29 15.98 14.36 1.69
C VAL A 29 15.35 15.15 0.54
N SER A 30 15.02 14.50 -0.57
CA SER A 30 14.53 15.18 -1.78
C SER A 30 13.00 15.34 -1.85
N GLY A 31 12.28 14.86 -0.83
CA GLY A 31 10.83 14.79 -0.83
C GLY A 31 10.28 13.68 -1.73
N HIS A 32 9.10 13.19 -1.35
CA HIS A 32 8.38 12.20 -2.15
C HIS A 32 7.83 12.85 -3.43
N LYS A 33 8.14 12.23 -4.58
CA LYS A 33 7.58 12.64 -5.88
C LYS A 33 6.34 11.79 -6.20
N PRO A 34 5.13 12.36 -6.18
CA PRO A 34 3.92 11.62 -6.52
C PRO A 34 3.81 11.42 -8.03
N ASP A 35 3.32 10.25 -8.43
CA ASP A 35 2.89 9.96 -9.79
C ASP A 35 1.49 10.56 -10.01
N ARG A 36 1.43 11.84 -10.39
CA ARG A 36 0.16 12.57 -10.58
C ARG A 36 -0.75 11.93 -11.64
N PRO A 37 -0.26 11.45 -12.80
CA PRO A 37 -1.08 10.73 -13.77
C PRO A 37 -1.78 9.49 -13.22
N ARG A 38 -1.16 8.79 -12.24
CA ARG A 38 -1.72 7.57 -11.62
C ARG A 38 -2.39 7.83 -10.27
N ALA A 39 -2.69 9.08 -9.96
CA ALA A 39 -3.39 9.41 -8.73
C ALA A 39 -4.83 8.88 -8.76
N GLN A 40 -5.21 8.12 -7.74
CA GLN A 40 -6.53 7.55 -7.56
C GLN A 40 -7.23 8.21 -6.38
N TYR A 41 -8.49 8.59 -6.58
CA TYR A 41 -9.33 9.07 -5.48
C TYR A 41 -10.07 7.89 -4.86
N ASP A 42 -9.95 7.73 -3.54
CA ASP A 42 -10.57 6.60 -2.83
C ASP A 42 -11.93 6.92 -2.22
N GLY A 43 -12.50 8.08 -2.55
CA GLY A 43 -13.74 8.61 -1.98
C GLY A 43 -13.53 9.63 -0.86
N HIS A 44 -12.32 9.74 -0.31
CA HIS A 44 -12.02 10.67 0.78
C HIS A 44 -10.72 11.46 0.56
N THR A 45 -9.70 10.81 0.02
CA THR A 45 -8.38 11.39 -0.18
C THR A 45 -7.78 10.92 -1.50
N PHE A 46 -6.85 11.71 -2.05
CA PHE A 46 -6.10 11.29 -3.22
C PHE A 46 -4.91 10.44 -2.80
N TRP A 47 -4.77 9.30 -3.47
CA TRP A 47 -3.68 8.35 -3.28
C TRP A 47 -2.85 8.26 -4.54
N SER A 48 -1.54 8.16 -4.41
CA SER A 48 -0.63 7.96 -5.53
C SER A 48 0.56 7.11 -5.08
N TRP A 49 1.38 6.70 -6.04
CA TRP A 49 2.64 6.03 -5.79
C TRP A 49 3.78 7.02 -5.89
N CYS A 50 4.79 6.85 -5.05
CA CYS A 50 6.04 7.58 -5.24
C CYS A 50 6.79 7.00 -6.43
N THR A 51 7.19 7.82 -7.39
CA THR A 51 7.92 7.34 -8.57
C THR A 51 9.34 6.84 -8.25
N ARG A 52 9.87 7.19 -7.08
CA ARG A 52 11.24 6.82 -6.64
C ARG A 52 11.23 5.60 -5.74
N CYS A 53 10.62 5.71 -4.56
CA CYS A 53 10.62 4.64 -3.56
C CYS A 53 9.42 3.69 -3.64
N GLN A 54 8.54 3.87 -4.63
CA GLN A 54 7.32 3.07 -4.84
C GLN A 54 6.45 2.91 -3.58
N THR A 55 6.58 3.83 -2.63
CA THR A 55 5.75 3.86 -1.43
C THR A 55 4.44 4.55 -1.77
N ARG A 56 3.36 4.11 -1.13
CA ARG A 56 2.05 4.77 -1.24
C ARG A 56 2.10 6.15 -0.60
N LEU A 57 1.53 7.14 -1.27
CA LEU A 57 1.44 8.52 -0.82
C LEU A 57 -0.02 8.93 -0.71
N ILE A 58 -0.32 9.72 0.31
CA ILE A 58 -1.62 10.34 0.54
C ILE A 58 -1.49 11.85 0.34
N ARG A 59 -2.49 12.44 -0.31
CA ARG A 59 -2.61 13.89 -0.47
C ARG A 59 -3.31 14.48 0.76
N THR A 60 -2.65 15.46 1.36
CA THR A 60 -3.18 16.27 2.46
C THR A 60 -3.24 17.74 2.05
N SER A 61 -3.79 18.60 2.91
CA SER A 61 -3.79 20.06 2.73
C SER A 61 -2.38 20.64 2.57
N GLN A 62 -1.38 20.00 3.21
CA GLN A 62 0.03 20.40 3.16
C GLN A 62 0.78 19.81 1.95
N GLY A 63 0.13 18.96 1.15
CA GLY A 63 0.72 18.31 -0.01
C GLY A 63 0.80 16.79 0.11
N TRP A 64 1.71 16.18 -0.66
CA TRP A 64 1.87 14.72 -0.72
C TRP A 64 2.82 14.26 0.38
N ARG A 65 2.34 13.33 1.21
CA ARG A 65 3.16 12.73 2.26
C ARG A 65 2.98 11.22 2.33
N ARG A 66 3.86 10.60 3.12
CA ARG A 66 3.72 9.20 3.48
C ARG A 66 2.52 9.04 4.44
N PRO A 67 1.62 8.08 4.19
CA PRO A 67 0.52 7.77 5.09
C PRO A 67 1.04 7.09 6.36
N THR A 68 0.30 7.24 7.45
CA THR A 68 0.52 6.45 8.67
C THR A 68 0.08 5.00 8.44
N ALA A 69 0.44 4.10 9.38
CA ALA A 69 0.02 2.71 9.30
C ALA A 69 -1.51 2.58 9.31
N ASP A 70 -2.19 3.38 10.13
CA ASP A 70 -3.65 3.38 10.26
C ASP A 70 -4.32 3.89 8.98
N GLU A 71 -3.85 5.01 8.40
CA GLU A 71 -4.37 5.55 7.14
C GLU A 71 -4.23 4.53 5.99
N LEU A 72 -3.12 3.80 5.97
CA LEU A 72 -2.89 2.76 4.98
C LEU A 72 -3.80 1.54 5.21
N ALA A 73 -4.07 1.17 6.46
CA ALA A 73 -5.01 0.11 6.80
C ALA A 73 -6.43 0.48 6.38
N ASP A 74 -6.87 1.70 6.70
CA ASP A 74 -8.17 2.24 6.29
C ASP A 74 -8.35 2.25 4.78
N HIS A 75 -7.32 2.69 4.05
CA HIS A 75 -7.36 2.70 2.59
C HIS A 75 -7.54 1.28 2.01
N ARG A 76 -6.83 0.28 2.57
CA ARG A 76 -6.97 -1.12 2.16
C ARG A 76 -8.36 -1.67 2.48
N LEU A 77 -8.90 -1.35 3.65
CA LEU A 77 -10.24 -1.76 4.04
C LEU A 77 -11.28 -1.19 3.07
N ARG A 78 -11.21 0.11 2.75
CA ARG A 78 -12.13 0.75 1.81
C ARG A 78 -12.01 0.17 0.40
N ALA A 79 -10.80 -0.12 -0.05
CA ALA A 79 -10.60 -0.79 -1.34
C ALA A 79 -11.25 -2.19 -1.36
N ALA A 80 -11.07 -2.97 -0.29
CA ALA A 80 -11.68 -4.30 -0.17
C ALA A 80 -13.21 -4.25 -0.13
N LEU A 81 -13.79 -3.30 0.62
CA LEU A 81 -15.24 -3.09 0.70
C LEU A 81 -15.84 -2.74 -0.66
N ARG A 82 -15.19 -1.86 -1.43
CA ARG A 82 -15.64 -1.55 -2.80
C ARG A 82 -15.64 -2.79 -3.69
N SER A 83 -14.55 -3.56 -3.69
CA SER A 83 -14.48 -4.80 -4.46
C SER A 83 -15.54 -5.82 -4.03
N HIS A 84 -15.86 -5.90 -2.73
CA HIS A 84 -16.93 -6.74 -2.22
C HIS A 84 -18.31 -6.28 -2.74
N HIS A 85 -18.60 -4.98 -2.68
CA HIS A 85 -19.86 -4.42 -3.18
C HIS A 85 -20.02 -4.65 -4.69
N GLU A 86 -18.96 -4.45 -5.48
CA GLU A 86 -18.96 -4.74 -6.92
C GLU A 86 -19.20 -6.23 -7.21
N ALA A 87 -18.58 -7.12 -6.41
CA ALA A 87 -18.80 -8.55 -6.54
C ALA A 87 -20.25 -8.94 -6.21
N GLN A 88 -20.82 -8.37 -5.15
CA GLN A 88 -22.23 -8.59 -4.79
C GLN A 88 -23.17 -8.12 -5.91
N ALA A 89 -22.96 -6.93 -6.47
CA ALA A 89 -23.77 -6.41 -7.57
C ALA A 89 -23.77 -7.36 -8.79
N ARG A 90 -22.59 -7.86 -9.19
CA ARG A 90 -22.44 -8.83 -10.30
C ARG A 90 -23.11 -10.19 -10.06
N LEU A 91 -23.30 -10.58 -8.80
CA LEU A 91 -24.03 -11.79 -8.44
C LEU A 91 -25.54 -11.56 -8.54
N SER A 92 -26.01 -10.41 -8.05
CA SER A 92 -27.42 -10.01 -8.16
C SER A 92 -27.89 -9.89 -9.61
N GLU A 93 -27.04 -9.36 -10.51
CA GLU A 93 -27.34 -9.23 -11.95
C GLU A 93 -27.40 -10.56 -12.71
N ARG A 94 -26.79 -11.64 -12.17
CA ARG A 94 -26.79 -12.97 -12.80
C ARG A 94 -27.94 -13.87 -12.36
N GLY A 95 -28.67 -13.47 -11.32
CA GLY A 95 -29.79 -14.23 -10.74
C GLY A 95 -31.17 -13.84 -11.26
N THR A 96 -31.25 -12.83 -12.13
CA THR A 96 -32.46 -12.37 -12.85
C THR A 96 -32.41 -12.80 -14.30
#